data_AF-A0A944X7A9-F1
#
_entry.id   AF-A0A944X7A9-F1
#
_cell.length_a   1.000
_cell.length_b   1.000
_cell.length_c   1.000
_cell.angle_alpha   90.00
_cell.angle_beta   90.00
_cell.angle_gamma   90.00
#
_symmetry.space_group_name_H-M   'P 1'
#
loop_
_entity.id
_entity.type
_entity.pdbx_description
1 polymer ?
#
loop_
_entity_poly.entity_id
_entity_poly.type
_entity_poly.pdbx_seq_one_letter_code
_entity_poly.pdbx_strand_id
1 'polypeptide(L)'
;MRRQPANGPAWWLALLLCLGCGGSGGEPADPDITGPGDGPQQEPEAGVVRLLNRTTYSIASAYVHIDQEEGEHVVRAEIGAGAQGQISEGQLSAGQEVEFDLVLQVPISEGLRVRRKAKLIIDGDMRVTADLSDATDPFSLTITVGAAAEG
;
A
#
# COMPACT_ATOMS: atom_id res chain seq x y z
N MET A 1 -57.03 -28.65 3.18
CA MET A 1 -56.42 -29.21 4.41
C MET A 1 -55.33 -28.25 4.87
N ARG A 2 -55.57 -27.55 5.98
CA ARG A 2 -54.62 -26.66 6.67
C ARG A 2 -53.84 -27.48 7.70
N ARG A 3 -52.51 -27.31 7.82
CA ARG A 3 -51.73 -27.48 9.07
C ARG A 3 -50.40 -26.68 9.01
N GLN A 4 -50.42 -25.49 9.59
CA GLN A 4 -49.39 -24.94 10.49
C GLN A 4 -50.12 -24.73 11.85
N PRO A 5 -49.48 -24.45 13.00
CA PRO A 5 -48.06 -24.50 13.40
C PRO A 5 -47.85 -25.22 14.77
N ALA A 6 -46.62 -25.29 15.27
CA ALA A 6 -46.30 -25.45 16.72
C ALA A 6 -45.28 -24.35 17.04
N ASN A 7 -45.50 -23.31 17.88
CA ASN A 7 -45.87 -23.22 19.31
C ASN A 7 -45.01 -24.16 20.18
N GLY A 8 -44.19 -23.72 21.16
CA GLY A 8 -44.01 -22.42 21.83
C GLY A 8 -42.75 -22.47 22.73
N PRO A 9 -42.80 -22.08 24.02
CA PRO A 9 -42.73 -20.70 24.55
C PRO A 9 -41.67 -20.54 25.70
N ALA A 10 -41.35 -19.28 26.09
CA ALA A 10 -40.95 -18.79 27.45
C ALA A 10 -40.04 -17.53 27.31
N TRP A 11 -40.48 -16.29 27.58
CA TRP A 11 -40.58 -15.62 28.91
C TRP A 11 -39.30 -15.79 29.76
N TRP A 12 -38.57 -14.77 30.25
CA TRP A 12 -38.90 -13.63 31.14
C TRP A 12 -37.76 -12.57 31.01
N LEU A 13 -38.02 -11.26 30.85
CA LEU A 13 -38.22 -10.23 31.90
C LEU A 13 -37.09 -10.11 32.96
N ALA A 14 -36.34 -9.00 32.92
CA ALA A 14 -35.82 -8.32 34.12
C ALA A 14 -35.54 -6.83 33.83
N LEU A 15 -36.55 -6.02 34.14
CA LEU A 15 -36.47 -4.59 34.44
C LEU A 15 -36.06 -4.39 35.92
N LEU A 16 -35.77 -3.14 36.31
CA LEU A 16 -35.60 -2.55 37.66
C LEU A 16 -34.13 -2.29 38.09
N LEU A 17 -33.66 -1.04 38.18
CA LEU A 17 -34.06 0.16 38.97
C LEU A 17 -33.27 0.27 40.29
N CYS A 18 -32.67 1.45 40.50
CA CYS A 18 -32.58 2.27 41.73
C CYS A 18 -31.25 3.05 41.74
N LEU A 19 -31.23 4.35 41.44
CA LEU A 19 -31.53 5.50 42.32
C LEU A 19 -30.52 5.68 43.48
N GLY A 20 -29.71 6.74 43.34
CA GLY A 20 -28.91 7.40 44.39
C GLY A 20 -28.17 8.57 43.74
N CYS A 21 -28.73 9.78 43.63
CA CYS A 21 -28.91 10.82 44.64
C CYS A 21 -27.58 11.51 45.02
N GLY A 22 -27.43 12.79 44.65
CA GLY A 22 -26.32 13.64 45.08
C GLY A 22 -26.10 14.85 44.16
N GLY A 23 -26.91 15.91 44.35
CA GLY A 23 -26.59 17.23 43.79
C GLY A 23 -25.62 17.99 44.70
N SER A 24 -24.74 18.80 44.12
CA SER A 24 -24.11 20.00 44.75
C SER A 24 -22.94 20.53 43.91
N GLY A 25 -22.98 21.83 43.59
CA GLY A 25 -21.82 22.64 43.17
C GLY A 25 -21.50 22.51 41.67
N GLY A 26 -21.41 23.57 40.88
CA GLY A 26 -20.77 24.85 41.19
C GLY A 26 -19.46 24.92 40.41
N GLU A 27 -19.46 25.80 39.40
CA GLU A 27 -18.36 26.25 38.53
C GLU A 27 -18.03 25.47 37.24
N PRO A 28 -17.85 26.19 36.11
CA PRO A 28 -17.42 25.64 34.83
C PRO A 28 -15.90 25.45 34.86
N ALA A 29 -15.45 24.21 34.87
CA ALA A 29 -14.10 23.91 34.42
C ALA A 29 -14.16 23.82 32.89
N ASP A 30 -13.58 24.83 32.27
CA ASP A 30 -13.14 24.85 30.88
C ASP A 30 -12.07 23.75 30.69
N PRO A 31 -12.30 22.77 29.80
CA PRO A 31 -11.19 22.26 29.02
C PRO A 31 -11.47 22.58 27.55
N ASP A 32 -11.04 23.75 27.13
CA ASP A 32 -10.52 24.00 25.79
C ASP A 32 -9.35 23.05 25.53
N ILE A 33 -9.69 21.76 25.33
CA ILE A 33 -8.88 20.81 24.61
C ILE A 33 -9.45 20.82 23.19
N THR A 34 -9.20 21.90 22.46
CA THR A 34 -8.99 21.77 21.02
C THR A 34 -7.74 20.91 20.85
N GLY A 35 -7.94 19.61 20.65
CA GLY A 35 -6.86 18.70 20.27
C GLY A 35 -6.12 19.24 19.04
N PRO A 36 -4.81 18.99 18.91
CA PRO A 36 -4.05 19.44 17.76
C PRO A 36 -4.47 18.64 16.52
N GLY A 37 -5.26 19.29 15.66
CA GLY A 37 -5.24 19.13 14.21
C GLY A 37 -5.27 17.72 13.62
N ASP A 38 -6.45 17.09 13.60
CA ASP A 38 -6.79 16.24 12.46
C ASP A 38 -7.15 17.16 11.29
N GLY A 39 -6.12 17.73 10.64
CA GLY A 39 -6.27 18.14 9.26
C GLY A 39 -6.76 16.92 8.46
N PRO A 40 -7.55 17.09 7.38
CA PRO A 40 -8.07 15.96 6.63
C PRO A 40 -6.91 15.04 6.23
N GLN A 41 -6.88 13.83 6.78
CA GLN A 41 -5.98 12.77 6.31
C GLN A 41 -6.42 12.47 4.88
N GLN A 42 -5.53 12.74 3.92
CA GLN A 42 -5.79 12.42 2.53
C GLN A 42 -5.97 10.90 2.42
N GLU A 43 -7.10 10.48 1.86
CA GLU A 43 -7.34 9.07 1.57
C GLU A 43 -6.36 8.62 0.48
N PRO A 44 -5.74 7.44 0.62
CA PRO A 44 -4.83 6.94 -0.41
C PRO A 44 -5.51 6.80 -1.76
N GLU A 45 -4.78 7.09 -2.82
CA GLU A 45 -5.30 6.99 -4.19
C GLU A 45 -4.81 5.72 -4.91
N ALA A 46 -5.61 5.18 -5.83
CA ALA A 46 -5.18 4.08 -6.70
C ALA A 46 -4.23 4.61 -7.78
N GLY A 47 -3.32 3.79 -8.29
CA GLY A 47 -2.37 4.26 -9.30
C GLY A 47 -1.46 3.20 -9.89
N VAL A 48 -0.62 3.63 -10.83
CA VAL A 48 0.37 2.75 -11.49
C VAL A 48 1.75 2.89 -10.87
N VAL A 49 2.59 1.88 -11.03
CA VAL A 49 4.00 1.95 -10.62
C VAL A 49 4.87 1.99 -11.87
N ARG A 50 5.71 3.02 -11.97
CA ARG A 50 6.69 3.18 -13.06
C ARG A 50 8.11 3.07 -12.54
N LEU A 51 8.98 2.42 -13.30
CA LEU A 51 10.42 2.40 -13.05
C LEU A 51 11.10 3.39 -14.00
N LEU A 52 11.82 4.34 -13.43
CA LEU A 52 12.79 5.18 -14.11
C LEU A 52 14.18 4.55 -13.93
N ASN A 53 14.69 3.93 -14.99
CA ASN A 53 16.01 3.31 -15.01
C ASN A 53 17.04 4.32 -15.52
N ARG A 54 17.85 4.89 -14.61
CA ARG A 54 18.95 5.81 -14.96
C ARG A 54 20.29 5.09 -15.12
N THR A 55 20.30 3.76 -15.01
CA THR A 55 21.51 2.96 -15.13
C THR A 55 21.87 2.70 -16.60
N THR A 56 23.09 2.23 -16.82
CA THR A 56 23.59 1.76 -18.12
C THR A 56 23.16 0.34 -18.47
N TYR A 57 22.44 -0.35 -17.58
CA TYR A 57 21.97 -1.73 -17.77
C TYR A 57 20.45 -1.77 -17.86
N SER A 58 19.89 -2.81 -18.50
CA SER A 58 18.46 -3.11 -18.38
C SER A 58 18.12 -3.58 -16.96
N ILE A 59 16.89 -3.33 -16.52
CA ILE A 59 16.36 -3.84 -15.25
C ILE A 59 15.13 -4.70 -15.53
N ALA A 60 15.17 -5.94 -15.06
CA ALA A 60 13.97 -6.76 -14.97
C ALA A 60 13.30 -6.54 -13.62
N SER A 61 11.98 -6.35 -13.63
CA SER A 61 11.14 -6.28 -12.43
C SER A 61 10.22 -7.49 -12.35
N ALA A 62 9.92 -7.91 -11.12
CA ALA A 62 8.85 -8.85 -10.85
C ALA A 62 8.14 -8.48 -9.55
N TYR A 63 6.83 -8.67 -9.48
CA TYR A 63 6.07 -8.61 -8.23
C TYR A 63 4.91 -9.61 -8.28
N VAL A 64 4.33 -9.88 -7.12
CA VAL A 64 3.12 -10.69 -6.98
C VAL A 64 1.91 -9.77 -7.04
N HIS A 65 1.07 -9.94 -8.05
CA HIS A 65 -0.24 -9.31 -8.12
C HIS A 65 -1.28 -10.22 -7.49
N ILE A 66 -2.23 -9.62 -6.77
CA ILE A 66 -3.33 -10.32 -6.13
C ILE A 66 -4.61 -9.69 -6.66
N ASP A 67 -5.32 -10.43 -7.50
CA ASP A 67 -6.60 -10.06 -8.07
C ASP A 67 -7.73 -10.91 -7.48
N GLN A 68 -8.94 -10.34 -7.38
CA GLN A 68 -10.09 -11.03 -6.79
C GLN A 68 -10.71 -12.08 -7.73
N GLU A 69 -10.56 -11.91 -9.04
CA GLU A 69 -11.11 -12.81 -10.06
C GLU A 69 -10.07 -13.84 -10.51
N GLU A 70 -8.83 -13.42 -10.77
CA GLU A 70 -7.76 -14.25 -11.32
C GLU A 70 -6.87 -14.90 -10.24
N GLY A 71 -6.89 -14.38 -9.01
CA GLY A 71 -6.08 -14.87 -7.90
C GLY A 71 -4.67 -14.29 -7.87
N GLU A 72 -3.71 -15.07 -7.35
CA GLU A 72 -2.32 -14.65 -7.20
C GLU A 72 -1.48 -15.05 -8.43
N HIS A 73 -0.80 -14.08 -9.05
CA HIS A 73 0.15 -14.34 -10.13
C HIS A 73 1.34 -13.38 -10.14
N VAL A 74 2.40 -13.77 -10.86
CA VAL A 74 3.64 -12.97 -10.95
C VAL A 74 3.62 -12.12 -12.21
N VAL A 75 3.65 -10.80 -12.01
CA VAL A 75 3.79 -9.83 -13.10
C VAL A 75 5.27 -9.52 -13.30
N ARG A 76 5.70 -9.45 -14.56
CA ARG A 76 7.09 -9.19 -14.96
C ARG A 76 7.15 -8.07 -15.98
N ALA A 77 8.16 -7.23 -15.88
CA ALA A 77 8.47 -6.23 -16.89
C ALA A 77 9.99 -6.10 -17.05
N GLU A 78 10.43 -5.57 -18.19
CA GLU A 78 11.82 -5.23 -18.43
C GLU A 78 11.90 -3.78 -18.93
N ILE A 79 12.72 -2.98 -18.25
CA ILE A 79 12.98 -1.59 -18.61
C ILE A 79 14.41 -1.47 -19.09
N GLY A 80 14.57 -1.01 -20.34
CA GLY A 80 15.88 -0.79 -20.95
C GLY A 80 16.73 0.24 -20.20
N ALA A 81 18.04 0.23 -20.46
CA ALA A 81 18.97 1.22 -19.94
C ALA A 81 18.54 2.65 -20.30
N GLY A 82 18.61 3.57 -19.33
CA GLY A 82 18.22 4.97 -19.52
C GLY A 82 16.73 5.23 -19.78
N ALA A 83 15.86 4.21 -19.70
CA ALA A 83 14.45 4.30 -20.07
C ALA A 83 13.52 4.42 -18.85
N GLN A 84 12.26 4.74 -19.12
CA GLN A 84 11.17 4.66 -18.16
C GLN A 84 10.06 3.77 -18.69
N GLY A 85 9.45 2.97 -17.83
CA GLY A 85 8.26 2.20 -18.19
C GLY A 85 7.42 1.81 -16.98
N GLN A 86 6.21 1.35 -17.25
CA GLN A 86 5.31 0.82 -16.23
C GLN A 86 5.76 -0.60 -15.86
N ILE A 87 5.78 -0.89 -14.55
CA ILE A 87 6.15 -2.20 -14.00
C ILE A 87 5.01 -2.88 -13.25
N SER A 88 3.91 -2.15 -12.97
CA SER A 88 2.64 -2.72 -12.52
C SER A 88 1.79 -3.21 -13.69
N GLU A 89 0.99 -4.24 -13.46
CA GLU A 89 -0.12 -4.60 -14.33
C GLU A 89 -1.29 -3.66 -14.05
N GLY A 90 -1.48 -2.69 -14.93
CA GLY A 90 -2.53 -1.67 -14.78
C GLY A 90 -2.40 -0.86 -13.48
N GLN A 91 -3.56 -0.39 -13.00
CA GLN A 91 -3.70 0.31 -11.73
C GLN A 91 -3.76 -0.68 -10.57
N LEU A 92 -3.04 -0.35 -9.51
CA LEU A 92 -3.07 -1.06 -8.24
C LEU A 92 -4.00 -0.34 -7.26
N SER A 93 -4.53 -1.08 -6.31
CA SER A 93 -5.53 -0.55 -5.38
C SER A 93 -4.89 0.44 -4.40
N ALA A 94 -5.64 1.49 -4.05
CA ALA A 94 -5.27 2.45 -3.03
C ALA A 94 -4.88 1.76 -1.71
N GLY A 95 -3.77 2.20 -1.11
CA GLY A 95 -3.26 1.65 0.16
C GLY A 95 -2.69 0.24 0.07
N GLN A 96 -2.64 -0.38 -1.11
CA GLN A 96 -2.05 -1.71 -1.30
C GLN A 96 -0.53 -1.65 -1.04
N GLU A 97 -0.01 -2.55 -0.21
CA GLU A 97 1.44 -2.75 -0.08
C GLU A 97 1.92 -3.70 -1.19
N VAL A 98 2.96 -3.28 -1.92
CA VAL A 98 3.55 -4.07 -3.01
C VAL A 98 5.07 -4.10 -2.86
N GLU A 99 5.64 -5.29 -3.09
CA GLU A 99 7.09 -5.49 -3.13
C GLU A 99 7.54 -5.91 -4.54
N PHE A 100 8.37 -5.07 -5.15
CA PHE A 100 9.02 -5.37 -6.42
C PHE A 100 10.42 -5.93 -6.19
N ASP A 101 10.71 -7.05 -6.84
CA ASP A 101 12.06 -7.53 -7.06
C ASP A 101 12.63 -6.93 -8.33
N LEU A 102 13.75 -6.21 -8.19
CA LEU A 102 14.46 -5.55 -9.28
C LEU A 102 15.80 -6.24 -9.50
N VAL A 103 16.09 -6.61 -10.74
CA VAL A 103 17.32 -7.30 -11.13
C VAL A 103 18.00 -6.52 -12.24
N LEU A 104 19.20 -6.03 -11.95
CA LEU A 104 20.08 -5.41 -12.94
C LEU A 104 20.65 -6.50 -13.86
N GLN A 105 20.47 -6.35 -15.16
CA GLN A 105 20.92 -7.30 -16.18
C GLN A 105 22.36 -6.98 -16.59
N VAL A 106 23.31 -7.43 -15.77
CA VAL A 106 24.75 -7.36 -16.07
C VAL A 106 25.12 -8.49 -17.04
N PRO A 107 26.03 -8.27 -18.02
CA PRO A 107 26.49 -9.31 -18.93
C PRO A 107 26.93 -10.60 -18.19
N ILE A 108 26.46 -11.75 -18.67
CA ILE A 108 26.74 -13.06 -18.06
C ILE A 108 28.24 -13.35 -17.97
N SER A 109 29.05 -12.81 -18.89
CA SER A 109 30.50 -12.93 -18.88
C SER A 109 31.16 -12.37 -17.60
N GLU A 110 30.48 -11.47 -16.90
CA GLU A 110 30.95 -10.92 -15.63
C GLU A 110 30.58 -11.82 -14.44
N GLY A 111 29.62 -12.75 -14.63
CA GLY A 111 29.21 -13.72 -13.60
C GLY A 111 28.43 -13.11 -12.43
N LEU A 112 27.96 -11.87 -12.57
CA LEU A 112 27.32 -11.11 -11.49
C LEU A 112 25.81 -11.03 -11.67
N ARG A 113 25.09 -10.95 -10.54
CA ARG A 113 23.67 -10.63 -10.52
C ARG A 113 23.38 -9.68 -9.36
N VAL A 114 22.89 -8.49 -9.67
CA VAL A 114 22.55 -7.49 -8.66
C VAL A 114 21.03 -7.44 -8.51
N ARG A 115 20.54 -7.72 -7.29
CA ARG A 115 19.12 -7.69 -6.95
C ARG A 115 18.86 -6.67 -5.84
N ARG A 116 17.76 -5.94 -5.96
CA ARG A 116 17.21 -5.03 -4.96
C ARG A 116 15.71 -5.26 -4.81
N LYS A 117 15.17 -4.83 -3.67
CA LYS A 117 13.73 -4.83 -3.40
C LYS A 117 13.25 -3.39 -3.29
N ALA A 118 12.09 -3.11 -3.85
CA ALA A 118 11.37 -1.86 -3.62
C ALA A 118 10.02 -2.21 -2.98
N LYS A 119 9.84 -1.82 -1.73
CA LYS A 119 8.55 -1.91 -1.03
C LYS A 119 7.89 -0.56 -1.07
N LEU A 120 6.60 -0.52 -1.40
CA LEU A 120 5.83 0.72 -1.40
C LEU A 120 4.37 0.46 -1.07
N ILE A 121 3.71 1.49 -0.55
CA ILE A 121 2.26 1.56 -0.40
C ILE A 121 1.75 2.43 -1.54
N ILE A 122 0.71 1.97 -2.23
CA ILE A 122 0.12 2.70 -3.36
C ILE A 122 -0.67 3.90 -2.84
N ASP A 123 -0.25 5.08 -3.27
CA ASP A 123 -0.89 6.36 -2.99
C ASP A 123 -0.79 7.24 -4.25
N GLY A 124 -1.63 6.92 -5.23
CA GLY A 124 -1.59 7.47 -6.57
C GLY A 124 -0.48 6.85 -7.44
N ASP A 125 -0.08 7.58 -8.47
CA ASP A 125 0.98 7.15 -9.37
C ASP A 125 2.35 7.20 -8.68
N MET A 126 3.05 6.07 -8.68
CA MET A 126 4.30 5.89 -7.97
C MET A 126 5.47 5.73 -8.94
N ARG A 127 6.62 6.27 -8.56
CA ARG A 127 7.88 6.15 -9.30
C ARG A 127 8.93 5.45 -8.44
N VAL A 128 9.46 4.37 -8.99
CA VAL A 128 10.70 3.74 -8.55
C VAL A 128 11.83 4.28 -9.41
N THR A 129 12.88 4.83 -8.82
CA THR A 129 14.07 5.29 -9.54
C THR A 129 15.24 4.38 -9.22
N ALA A 130 15.91 3.88 -10.24
CA ALA A 130 17.13 3.10 -10.13
C ALA A 130 18.31 3.89 -10.67
N ASP A 131 19.36 4.00 -9.85
CA ASP A 131 20.55 4.80 -10.13
C ASP A 131 21.82 4.07 -9.64
N LEU A 132 22.96 4.31 -10.28
CA LEU A 132 24.26 3.79 -9.86
C LEU A 132 25.07 4.96 -9.30
N SER A 133 25.44 4.91 -8.02
CA SER A 133 26.31 5.95 -7.46
C SER A 133 27.72 5.91 -8.05
N ASP A 134 28.13 4.76 -8.59
CA ASP A 134 29.30 4.59 -9.45
C ASP A 134 28.86 3.84 -10.72
N ALA A 135 28.89 4.54 -11.87
CA ALA A 135 28.44 4.00 -13.15
C ALA A 135 29.22 2.77 -13.63
N THR A 136 30.40 2.49 -13.06
CA THR A 136 31.24 1.34 -13.40
C THR A 136 31.10 0.17 -12.43
N ASP A 137 30.43 0.38 -11.29
CA ASP A 137 30.17 -0.66 -10.29
C ASP A 137 28.67 -1.01 -10.25
N PRO A 138 28.27 -2.18 -10.79
CA PRO A 138 26.89 -2.66 -10.72
C PRO A 138 26.34 -2.78 -9.29
N PHE A 139 27.19 -3.00 -8.27
CA PHE A 139 26.76 -3.15 -6.89
C PHE A 139 26.37 -1.84 -6.22
N SER A 140 26.77 -0.71 -6.82
CA SER A 140 26.42 0.64 -6.38
C SER A 140 24.94 1.01 -6.64
N LEU A 141 24.14 0.07 -7.14
CA LEU A 141 22.71 0.22 -7.40
C LEU A 141 21.94 0.65 -6.16
N THR A 142 21.37 1.85 -6.27
CA THR A 142 20.48 2.49 -5.32
C THR A 142 19.06 2.55 -5.88
N ILE A 143 18.08 2.28 -5.04
CA ILE A 143 16.65 2.36 -5.37
C ILE A 143 16.00 3.44 -4.50
N THR A 144 15.24 4.32 -5.12
CA THR A 144 14.44 5.34 -4.43
C THR A 144 12.98 5.23 -4.89
N VAL A 145 12.06 5.40 -3.96
CA VAL A 145 10.61 5.37 -4.22
C VAL A 145 10.02 6.73 -3.86
N GLY A 146 9.10 7.22 -4.68
CA GLY A 146 8.30 8.40 -4.36
C GLY A 146 7.13 8.55 -5.33
N ALA A 147 6.33 9.60 -5.14
CA ALA A 147 5.26 9.95 -6.07
C ALA A 147 5.83 10.23 -7.47
N ALA A 148 5.09 9.85 -8.51
CA ALA A 148 5.40 10.26 -9.87
C ALA A 148 5.16 11.78 -9.98
N ALA A 149 6.23 12.57 -10.08
CA ALA A 149 6.08 14.00 -10.35
C ALA A 149 5.25 14.21 -11.62
N GLU A 150 4.19 15.03 -11.50
CA GLU A 150 3.40 15.49 -12.64
C GLU A 150 4.33 16.15 -13.66
N GLY A 151 4.34 15.60 -14.87
CA GLY A 151 5.14 16.10 -15.99
C GLY A 151 4.41 17.16 -16.78
#